data_AF-A0A229GQI3-F1
#
_entry.id   AF-A0A229GQI3-F1
#
_cell.length_a   1.000
_cell.length_b   1.000
_cell.length_c   1.000
_cell.angle_alpha   90.00
_cell.angle_beta   90.00
_cell.angle_gamma   90.00
#
_symmetry.space_group_name_H-M   'P 1'
#
loop_
_entity.id
_entity.type
_entity.pdbx_description
1 polymer ?
#
loop_
_entity_poly.entity_id
_entity_poly.type
_entity_poly.pdbx_seq_one_letter_code
_entity_poly.pdbx_strand_id
1 'polypeptide(L)'
;MDLEESAAGCFRFLIRDRDSKFTAAFDAVFAGNGTAVIPTPPQSPRSNAFAERWIRTARTECTDRLLITGERHLRTVLNQYVEHYNAGRAHRSLGLRAPDDDPNVIPLPAATVRRRQVLGGLLNEYHTTPPRLPHHPQETPSSAA
;
A
#
# COMPACT_ATOMS: atom_id res chain seq x y z
N MET A 1 -8.43 5.12 -8.37
CA MET A 1 -8.07 5.57 -7.02
C MET A 1 -8.51 7.02 -6.93
N ASP A 2 -9.69 7.24 -6.35
CA ASP A 2 -10.18 8.58 -6.06
C ASP A 2 -9.46 9.06 -4.79
N LEU A 3 -8.57 10.04 -4.96
CA LEU A 3 -7.94 10.72 -3.83
C LEU A 3 -8.97 11.47 -2.97
N GLU A 4 -10.16 11.71 -3.53
CA GLU A 4 -11.28 12.30 -2.81
C GLU A 4 -11.91 11.32 -1.81
N GLU A 5 -11.98 10.02 -2.10
CA GLU A 5 -12.70 9.08 -1.25
C GLU A 5 -11.84 8.56 -0.08
N SER A 6 -10.51 8.48 -0.26
CA SER A 6 -9.59 8.00 0.80
C SER A 6 -8.87 9.10 1.57
N ALA A 7 -8.89 10.36 1.11
CA ALA A 7 -8.07 11.41 1.68
C ALA A 7 -8.62 12.84 1.57
N ALA A 8 -9.91 13.03 1.26
CA ALA A 8 -10.53 14.36 1.29
C ALA A 8 -10.45 14.97 2.71
N GLY A 9 -9.38 15.75 2.94
CA GLY A 9 -9.13 16.54 4.15
C GLY A 9 -7.79 16.30 4.87
N CYS A 10 -6.97 15.30 4.52
CA CYS A 10 -5.89 14.84 5.42
C CYS A 10 -4.47 15.35 5.12
N PHE A 11 -4.17 15.90 3.94
CA PHE A 11 -2.81 16.28 3.60
C PHE A 11 -2.58 17.78 3.75
N ARG A 12 -1.62 18.17 4.61
CA ARG A 12 -1.20 19.56 4.79
C ARG A 12 -0.41 20.11 3.60
N PHE A 13 0.39 19.26 2.96
CA PHE A 13 1.28 19.64 1.86
C PHE A 13 1.22 18.64 0.72
N LEU A 14 1.21 19.14 -0.51
CA LEU A 14 1.46 18.38 -1.72
C LEU A 14 2.82 18.78 -2.29
N ILE A 15 3.79 17.87 -2.28
CA ILE A 15 5.07 18.08 -2.94
C ILE A 15 4.99 17.47 -4.35
N ARG A 16 5.23 18.28 -5.38
CA ARG A 16 5.23 17.83 -6.78
C ARG A 16 6.41 18.42 -7.55
N ASP A 17 6.80 17.77 -8.64
CA ASP A 17 7.77 18.36 -9.55
C ASP A 17 7.17 19.53 -10.36
N ARG A 18 7.98 20.12 -11.24
CA ARG A 18 7.60 21.27 -12.09
C ARG A 18 7.17 20.85 -13.51
N ASP A 19 6.77 19.59 -13.74
CA ASP A 19 6.27 19.17 -15.06
C ASP A 19 5.06 20.04 -15.48
N SER A 20 5.07 20.46 -16.74
CA SER A 20 4.01 21.24 -17.40
C SER A 20 2.60 20.63 -17.30
N LYS A 21 2.49 19.32 -17.05
CA LYS A 21 1.21 18.65 -16.81
C LYS A 21 0.51 19.15 -15.55
N PHE A 22 1.25 19.66 -14.57
CA PHE A 22 0.69 20.24 -13.35
C PHE A 22 0.31 21.70 -13.60
N THR A 23 -0.93 21.90 -14.04
CA THR A 23 -1.48 23.22 -14.36
C THR A 23 -1.94 23.98 -13.11
N ALA A 24 -2.21 25.27 -13.24
CA ALA A 24 -2.81 26.06 -12.17
C ALA A 24 -4.17 25.50 -11.72
N ALA A 25 -4.95 24.92 -12.64
CA ALA A 25 -6.22 24.27 -12.31
C ALA A 25 -6.01 23.02 -11.43
N PHE A 26 -4.94 22.25 -11.67
CA PHE A 26 -4.56 21.13 -10.81
C PHE A 26 -4.24 21.61 -9.40
N ASP A 27 -3.38 22.64 -9.26
CA ASP A 27 -3.02 23.19 -7.95
C ASP A 27 -4.25 23.77 -7.20
N ALA A 28 -5.22 24.35 -7.94
CA ALA A 28 -6.44 24.91 -7.37
C ALA A 28 -7.34 23.86 -6.70
N VAL A 29 -7.39 22.62 -7.22
CA VAL A 29 -8.15 21.52 -6.60
C VAL A 29 -7.62 21.22 -5.20
N PHE A 30 -6.30 21.14 -5.04
CA PHE A 30 -5.68 20.86 -3.74
C PHE A 30 -5.76 22.06 -2.79
N ALA A 31 -5.58 23.28 -3.30
CA ALA A 31 -5.73 24.49 -2.51
C ALA A 31 -7.18 24.66 -1.99
N GLY A 32 -8.19 24.32 -2.81
CA GLY A 32 -9.60 24.32 -2.41
C GLY A 32 -9.90 23.39 -1.22
N ASN A 33 -9.11 22.32 -1.07
CA ASN A 33 -9.21 21.37 0.03
C ASN A 33 -8.26 21.69 1.21
N GLY A 34 -7.62 22.87 1.22
CA GLY A 34 -6.71 23.31 2.29
C GLY A 34 -5.30 22.72 2.22
N THR A 35 -4.93 22.03 1.14
CA THR A 35 -3.59 21.47 0.95
C THR A 35 -2.66 22.51 0.29
N ALA A 36 -1.53 22.80 0.92
CA ALA A 36 -0.53 23.70 0.34
C ALA A 36 0.34 22.98 -0.70
N VAL A 37 0.32 23.45 -1.94
CA VAL A 37 1.14 22.88 -3.03
C VAL A 37 2.55 23.47 -3.00
N ILE A 38 3.56 22.61 -2.96
CA ILE A 38 4.99 22.97 -2.90
C ILE A 38 5.71 22.34 -4.10
N PRO A 39 6.01 23.13 -5.15
CA PRO A 39 6.81 22.65 -6.28
C PRO A 39 8.29 22.42 -5.88
N THR A 40 8.86 21.26 -6.22
CA THR A 40 10.26 20.92 -5.93
C THR A 40 11.24 21.92 -6.56
N PRO A 41 12.29 22.40 -5.85
CA PRO A 41 13.22 23.41 -6.37
C PRO A 41 13.72 23.12 -7.79
N PRO A 42 13.97 24.15 -8.62
CA PRO A 42 14.50 23.96 -9.97
C PRO A 42 15.80 23.13 -9.91
N GLN A 43 15.94 22.18 -10.83
CA GLN A 43 17.14 21.33 -10.96
C GLN A 43 17.49 20.53 -9.67
N SER A 44 16.49 20.21 -8.84
CA SER A 44 16.66 19.37 -7.65
C SER A 44 16.04 17.98 -7.84
N PRO A 45 16.72 17.04 -8.54
CA PRO A 45 16.17 15.71 -8.82
C PRO A 45 15.88 14.91 -7.54
N ARG A 46 16.62 15.16 -6.45
CA ARG A 46 16.42 14.47 -5.18
C ARG A 46 15.10 14.84 -4.48
N SER A 47 14.53 16.00 -4.80
CA SER A 47 13.29 16.46 -4.17
C SER A 47 12.05 15.64 -4.58
N ASN A 48 12.12 14.88 -5.68
CA ASN A 48 11.07 13.95 -6.12
C ASN A 48 11.45 12.47 -5.95
N ALA A 49 12.57 12.19 -5.26
CA ALA A 49 13.19 10.85 -5.24
C ALA A 49 12.26 9.75 -4.70
N PHE A 50 11.35 10.07 -3.79
CA PHE A 50 10.41 9.09 -3.25
C PHE A 50 9.39 8.64 -4.30
N ALA A 51 8.77 9.56 -5.03
CA ALA A 51 7.83 9.23 -6.09
C ALA A 51 8.54 8.48 -7.23
N GLU A 52 9.72 8.96 -7.66
CA GLU A 52 10.52 8.29 -8.69
C GLU A 52 10.91 6.86 -8.29
N ARG A 53 11.35 6.67 -7.03
CA ARG A 53 11.69 5.35 -6.51
C ARG A 53 10.47 4.44 -6.46
N TRP A 54 9.31 4.97 -6.06
CA TRP A 54 8.06 4.21 -6.04
C TRP A 54 7.69 3.74 -7.46
N ILE A 55 7.70 4.65 -8.45
CA ILE A 55 7.40 4.34 -9.85
C ILE A 55 8.36 3.27 -10.37
N ARG A 56 9.67 3.41 -10.12
CA ARG A 56 10.66 2.42 -10.55
C ARG A 56 10.36 1.04 -9.95
N THR A 57 10.01 1.00 -8.67
CA THR A 57 9.68 -0.26 -7.97
C THR A 57 8.45 -0.91 -8.59
N ALA A 58 7.38 -0.13 -8.80
CA ALA A 58 6.17 -0.61 -9.46
C ALA A 58 6.42 -1.16 -10.87
N ARG A 59 7.29 -0.51 -11.64
CA ARG A 59 7.64 -0.99 -12.97
C ARG A 59 8.41 -2.30 -12.93
N THR A 60 9.49 -2.33 -12.16
CA THR A 60 10.38 -3.50 -12.07
C THR A 60 9.71 -4.73 -11.46
N GLU A 61 8.87 -4.55 -10.44
CA GLU A 61 8.20 -5.67 -9.76
C GLU A 61 6.94 -6.13 -10.51
N CYS A 62 6.27 -5.23 -11.23
CA CYS A 62 4.95 -5.50 -11.81
C CYS A 62 4.88 -5.25 -13.32
N THR A 63 4.87 -3.99 -13.77
CA THR A 63 4.44 -3.69 -15.16
C THR A 63 5.45 -4.11 -16.23
N ASP A 64 6.74 -4.18 -15.91
CA ASP A 64 7.77 -4.65 -16.85
C ASP A 64 7.73 -6.19 -17.03
N ARG A 65 6.93 -6.90 -16.22
CA ARG A 65 6.82 -8.37 -16.19
C ARG A 65 5.46 -8.88 -16.63
N LEU A 66 4.53 -7.99 -17.00
CA LEU A 66 3.17 -8.33 -17.41
C LEU A 66 2.87 -7.76 -18.79
N LEU A 67 2.22 -8.57 -19.63
CA LEU A 67 1.65 -8.07 -20.87
C LEU A 67 0.36 -7.31 -20.54
N ILE A 68 0.43 -5.99 -20.60
CA ILE A 68 -0.73 -5.12 -20.41
C ILE A 68 -1.53 -5.06 -21.70
N THR A 69 -2.76 -5.60 -21.64
CA THR A 69 -3.65 -5.75 -22.80
C THR A 69 -4.53 -4.53 -23.07
N GLY A 70 -4.57 -3.56 -22.15
CA GLY A 70 -5.33 -2.32 -22.30
C GLY A 70 -5.44 -1.54 -20.99
N GLU A 71 -6.08 -0.36 -21.04
CA GLU A 71 -6.17 0.56 -19.91
C GLU A 71 -6.90 -0.06 -18.70
N ARG A 72 -8.05 -0.72 -18.93
CA ARG A 72 -8.80 -1.38 -17.85
C ARG A 72 -7.94 -2.41 -17.13
N HIS A 73 -7.21 -3.22 -17.89
CA HIS A 73 -6.29 -4.21 -17.33
C HIS A 73 -5.17 -3.54 -16.54
N LEU A 74 -4.56 -2.47 -17.08
CA LEU A 74 -3.54 -1.70 -16.36
C LEU A 74 -4.06 -1.16 -15.03
N ARG A 75 -5.26 -0.59 -15.01
CA ARG A 75 -5.88 -0.07 -13.78
C ARG A 75 -6.10 -1.18 -12.74
N THR A 76 -6.61 -2.33 -13.16
CA THR A 76 -6.76 -3.50 -12.26
C THR A 76 -5.41 -3.94 -11.70
N VAL A 77 -4.39 -4.04 -12.56
CA VAL A 77 -3.03 -4.45 -12.16
C VAL A 77 -2.43 -3.46 -11.17
N LEU A 78 -2.51 -2.16 -11.45
CA LEU A 78 -1.95 -1.13 -10.57
C LEU A 78 -2.72 -1.04 -9.25
N ASN A 79 -4.04 -1.21 -9.23
CA ASN A 79 -4.81 -1.24 -7.99
C ASN A 79 -4.38 -2.40 -7.09
N GLN A 80 -4.25 -3.61 -7.64
CA GLN A 80 -3.74 -4.77 -6.89
C GLN A 80 -2.29 -4.58 -6.43
N TYR A 81 -1.46 -3.95 -7.26
CA TYR A 81 -0.09 -3.63 -6.89
C TYR A 81 -0.02 -2.60 -5.75
N VAL A 82 -0.87 -1.57 -5.75
CA VAL A 82 -0.89 -0.57 -4.66
C VAL A 82 -1.34 -1.21 -3.35
N GLU A 83 -2.38 -2.04 -3.38
CA GLU A 83 -2.83 -2.81 -2.21
C GLU A 83 -1.70 -3.71 -1.69
N HIS A 84 -1.03 -4.45 -2.58
CA HIS A 84 0.16 -5.23 -2.23
C HIS A 84 1.25 -4.33 -1.61
N TYR A 85 1.58 -3.20 -2.22
CA TYR A 85 2.65 -2.33 -1.78
C TYR A 85 2.40 -1.78 -0.37
N ASN A 86 1.16 -1.40 -0.05
CA ASN A 86 0.82 -0.79 1.23
C ASN A 86 0.49 -1.80 2.33
N ALA A 87 -0.12 -2.95 2.00
CA ALA A 87 -0.60 -3.90 3.01
C ALA A 87 0.13 -5.25 3.04
N GLY A 88 0.87 -5.62 1.99
CA GLY A 88 1.45 -6.96 1.86
C GLY A 88 2.96 -7.02 1.62
N ARG A 89 3.55 -5.95 1.11
CA ARG A 89 4.98 -5.89 0.75
C ARG A 89 5.80 -5.57 1.99
N ALA A 90 6.84 -6.35 2.25
CA ALA A 90 7.78 -6.04 3.32
C ALA A 90 8.69 -4.85 2.95
N HIS A 91 8.73 -3.82 3.78
CA HIS A 91 9.61 -2.65 3.55
C HIS A 91 10.78 -2.65 4.54
N ARG A 92 12.01 -2.69 4.00
CA ARG A 92 13.22 -2.68 4.83
C ARG A 92 13.32 -1.43 5.72
N SER A 93 12.87 -0.28 5.23
CA SER A 93 12.85 0.96 6.03
C SER A 93 11.83 0.94 7.16
N LEU A 94 10.87 0.02 7.13
CA LEU A 94 9.82 -0.15 8.15
C LEU A 94 10.04 -1.44 8.97
N GLY A 95 11.26 -1.98 9.00
CA GLY A 95 11.54 -3.21 9.76
C GLY A 95 10.84 -4.45 9.21
N LEU A 96 10.73 -4.55 7.87
CA LEU A 96 10.02 -5.61 7.14
C LEU A 96 8.49 -5.58 7.29
N ARG A 97 7.93 -4.51 7.86
CA ARG A 97 6.49 -4.26 7.88
C ARG A 97 6.01 -3.59 6.59
N ALA A 98 4.72 -3.76 6.30
CA ALA A 98 4.00 -2.99 5.30
C ALA A 98 3.56 -1.62 5.89
N PRO A 99 3.38 -0.56 5.07
CA PRO A 99 2.88 0.74 5.50
C PRO A 99 1.59 0.70 6.32
N ASP A 100 0.67 -0.20 5.96
CA ASP A 100 -0.64 -0.33 6.58
C ASP A 100 -0.64 -1.32 7.77
N ASP A 101 0.51 -1.91 8.13
CA ASP A 101 0.61 -2.77 9.32
C ASP A 101 0.40 -1.95 10.59
N ASP A 102 -0.32 -2.52 11.56
CA ASP A 102 -0.43 -1.93 12.89
C ASP A 102 0.96 -1.95 13.58
N PRO A 103 1.55 -0.78 13.88
CA PRO A 103 2.88 -0.73 14.47
C PRO A 103 2.93 -1.34 15.88
N ASN A 104 1.79 -1.44 16.56
CA ASN A 104 1.66 -1.98 17.91
C ASN A 104 1.55 -3.51 17.93
N VAL A 105 1.31 -4.15 16.78
CA VAL A 105 1.29 -5.60 16.68
C VAL A 105 2.71 -6.10 16.48
N ILE A 106 3.22 -6.83 17.48
CA ILE A 106 4.47 -7.59 17.37
C ILE A 106 4.12 -8.94 16.75
N PRO A 107 4.68 -9.29 15.58
CA PRO A 107 4.51 -10.62 15.02
C PRO A 107 5.10 -11.64 15.99
N LEU A 108 4.23 -12.38 16.68
CA LEU A 108 4.64 -13.52 17.50
C LEU A 108 5.23 -14.61 16.59
N PRO A 109 6.18 -15.44 17.08
CA PRO A 109 6.64 -16.61 16.33
C PRO A 109 5.43 -17.49 15.99
N ALA A 110 5.09 -17.56 14.72
CA ALA A 110 3.90 -18.27 14.27
C ALA A 110 4.18 -19.74 14.02
N ALA A 111 3.22 -20.59 14.38
CA ALA A 111 3.30 -22.03 14.10
C ALA A 111 3.07 -22.36 12.61
N THR A 112 2.44 -21.48 11.82
CA THR A 112 2.14 -21.73 10.41
C THR A 112 2.18 -20.45 9.58
N VAL A 113 2.95 -20.50 8.48
CA VAL A 113 3.02 -19.44 7.46
C VAL A 113 2.09 -19.77 6.30
N ARG A 114 1.28 -18.80 5.88
CA ARG A 114 0.40 -18.89 4.71
C ARG A 114 0.93 -18.00 3.60
N ARG A 115 0.89 -18.52 2.37
CA ARG A 115 1.23 -17.77 1.15
C ARG A 115 -0.06 -17.29 0.47
N ARG A 116 -0.11 -16.02 0.10
CA ARG A 116 -1.12 -15.44 -0.80
C ARG A 116 -0.45 -15.03 -2.10
N GLN A 117 -1.02 -15.45 -3.22
CA GLN A 117 -0.55 -15.05 -4.54
C GLN A 117 -1.29 -13.80 -4.99
N VAL A 118 -0.56 -12.86 -5.56
CA VAL A 118 -1.09 -11.60 -6.10
C VAL A 118 -0.67 -11.47 -7.56
N LEU A 119 -1.52 -10.87 -8.40
CA LEU A 119 -1.30 -10.75 -9.85
C LEU A 119 -0.98 -12.09 -10.52
N GLY A 120 -1.81 -13.11 -10.27
CA GLY A 120 -1.63 -14.45 -10.86
C GLY A 120 -0.36 -15.18 -10.38
N GLY A 121 0.19 -14.78 -9.22
CA GLY A 121 1.38 -15.40 -8.63
C GLY A 121 2.69 -14.70 -8.99
N LEU A 122 2.64 -13.61 -9.76
CA LEU A 122 3.80 -12.73 -9.99
C LEU A 122 4.38 -12.22 -8.67
N LEU A 123 3.49 -11.83 -7.75
CA LEU A 123 3.83 -11.35 -6.42
C LEU A 123 3.31 -12.33 -5.37
N ASN A 124 4.02 -12.40 -4.25
CA ASN A 124 3.74 -13.33 -3.17
C ASN A 124 3.82 -12.62 -1.84
N GLU A 125 2.79 -12.82 -1.04
CA GLU A 125 2.72 -12.32 0.32
C GLU A 125 2.70 -13.48 1.29
N TYR A 126 3.31 -13.27 2.44
CA TYR A 126 3.43 -14.26 3.49
C TYR A 126 2.91 -13.66 4.78
N HIS A 127 1.89 -14.29 5.35
CA HIS A 127 1.33 -13.88 6.62
C HIS A 127 1.33 -15.04 7.59
N THR A 128 1.45 -14.71 8.86
CA THR A 128 1.36 -15.64 9.96
C THR A 128 -0.09 -15.79 10.37
N THR A 129 -0.54 -17.02 10.60
CA THR A 129 -1.82 -17.27 11.26
C THR A 129 -1.55 -17.55 12.73
N PRO A 130 -2.34 -16.98 13.67
CA PRO A 130 -2.23 -17.37 15.07
C PRO A 130 -2.38 -18.90 15.20
N PRO A 131 -1.67 -19.54 16.14
CA PRO A 131 -1.81 -20.96 16.38
C PRO A 131 -3.29 -21.28 16.65
N ARG A 132 -3.81 -22.35 16.05
CA ARG A 132 -5.13 -22.88 16.42
C ARG A 132 -5.07 -23.22 17.90
N LEU A 133 -5.77 -22.46 18.73
CA LEU A 133 -5.97 -22.82 20.13
C LEU A 133 -6.75 -24.16 20.15
N PRO A 134 -6.33 -25.14 20.96
CA PRO A 134 -7.09 -26.37 21.11
C PRO A 134 -8.50 -26.03 21.58
N HIS A 135 -9.51 -26.55 20.88
CA HIS A 135 -10.90 -26.42 21.26
C HIS A 135 -11.07 -27.15 22.61
N HIS A 136 -11.20 -26.43 23.71
CA HIS A 136 -11.60 -27.04 24.98
C HIS A 136 -13.09 -27.38 24.87
N PRO A 137 -13.51 -28.66 24.94
CA PRO A 137 -14.93 -28.99 25.03
C PRO A 137 -15.48 -28.34 26.30
N GLN A 138 -16.56 -27.58 26.17
CA GLN A 138 -17.32 -27.10 27.32
C GLN A 138 -17.86 -28.34 28.06
N GLU A 139 -17.38 -28.58 29.28
CA GLU A 139 -18.00 -29.55 30.18
C GLU A 139 -19.45 -29.10 30.42
N THR A 140 -20.41 -29.91 29.98
CA THR A 140 -21.82 -29.72 30.31
C THR A 140 -21.97 -29.81 31.83
N PRO A 141 -22.64 -28.84 32.49
CA PRO A 141 -22.84 -28.92 33.93
C PRO A 141 -23.69 -30.16 34.24
N SER A 142 -23.13 -31.05 35.06
CA SER A 142 -23.82 -32.22 35.61
C SER A 142 -25.03 -31.75 36.40
N SER A 143 -26.23 -32.12 35.94
CA SER A 143 -27.48 -31.92 36.65
C SER A 143 -27.44 -32.73 37.95
N ALA A 144 -27.27 -32.04 39.08
CA ALA A 144 -27.43 -32.62 40.40
C ALA A 144 -28.88 -33.10 40.58
N ALA A 145 -29.02 -34.33 41.08
CA ALA A 145 -30.26 -34.93 41.57
C ALA A 145 -30.39 -34.74 43.07
#